data_AF-A0A547N959-F1
#
_entry.id   AF-A0A547N959-F1
#
_cell.length_a   1.000
_cell.length_b   1.000
_cell.length_c   1.000
_cell.angle_alpha   90.00
_cell.angle_beta   90.00
_cell.angle_gamma   90.00
#
_symmetry.space_group_name_H-M   'P 1'
#
loop_
_entity.id
_entity.type
_entity.pdbx_description
1 polymer ?
#
loop_
_entity_poly.entity_id
_entity_poly.type
_entity_poly.pdbx_seq_one_letter_code
_entity_poly.pdbx_strand_id
1 'polypeptide(L)' 'MTQSVQAPLLSETCKDREINCEVALEAAFGELVAAALAQGWTPQETAAALVNIAAEHAQKVELVVDASPAHAA' A
#
# COMPACT_ATOMS: atom_id res chain seq x y z
N MET A 1 9.24 -6.48 16.79
CA MET A 1 9.60 -7.10 15.50
C MET A 1 8.68 -6.45 14.49
N THR A 2 9.16 -5.59 13.60
CA THR A 2 8.34 -5.06 12.50
C THR A 2 8.03 -6.21 11.55
N GLN A 3 6.76 -6.49 11.29
CA GLN A 3 6.41 -7.52 10.33
C GLN A 3 6.92 -7.13 8.94
N SER A 4 7.76 -7.98 8.34
CA SER A 4 8.32 -7.73 7.02
C SER A 4 7.26 -8.02 5.96
N VAL A 5 6.85 -6.99 5.22
CA VAL A 5 6.05 -7.13 3.99
C VAL A 5 6.80 -8.07 3.04
N GLN A 6 6.13 -9.14 2.61
CA GLN A 6 6.73 -10.11 1.70
C GLN A 6 6.69 -9.63 0.25
N ALA A 7 7.65 -10.08 -0.56
CA ALA A 7 7.65 -9.82 -1.99
C ALA A 7 6.40 -10.44 -2.66
N PRO A 8 5.90 -9.86 -3.77
CA PRO A 8 4.80 -10.46 -4.53
C PRO A 8 5.12 -11.92 -4.90
N LEU A 9 4.19 -12.82 -4.56
CA LEU A 9 4.34 -14.26 -4.82
C LEU A 9 4.10 -14.61 -6.29
N LEU A 10 3.26 -13.83 -6.98
CA LEU A 10 2.80 -14.10 -8.33
C LEU A 10 3.40 -13.11 -9.34
N SER A 11 3.58 -13.59 -10.58
CA SER A 11 4.06 -12.80 -11.71
C SER A 11 3.07 -11.70 -12.11
N GLU A 12 3.55 -10.63 -12.73
CA GLU A 12 2.75 -9.44 -13.08
C GLU A 12 1.56 -9.72 -14.00
N THR A 13 1.64 -10.76 -14.83
CA THR A 13 0.56 -11.18 -15.73
C THR A 13 -0.51 -12.06 -15.06
N CYS A 14 -0.32 -12.44 -13.79
CA CYS A 14 -1.26 -13.28 -13.07
C CYS A 14 -2.43 -12.44 -12.54
N LYS A 15 -3.66 -12.83 -12.88
CA LYS A 15 -4.87 -12.10 -12.47
C LYS A 15 -5.04 -12.03 -10.96
N ASP A 16 -4.56 -13.04 -10.23
CA ASP A 16 -4.70 -13.13 -8.77
C ASP A 16 -3.57 -12.40 -8.03
N ARG A 17 -2.64 -11.76 -8.75
CA ARG A 17 -1.49 -11.07 -8.13
C ARG A 17 -1.94 -9.93 -7.22
N GLU A 18 -2.95 -9.17 -7.64
CA GLU A 18 -3.45 -8.02 -6.87
C GLU A 18 -3.91 -8.43 -5.48
N ILE A 19 -4.81 -9.42 -5.40
CA ILE A 19 -5.32 -9.97 -4.13
C ILE A 19 -4.17 -10.55 -3.28
N ASN A 20 -3.18 -11.21 -3.89
CA ASN A 20 -2.03 -11.72 -3.16
C ASN A 20 -1.18 -10.60 -2.54
N CYS A 21 -0.98 -9.50 -3.27
CA CYS A 21 -0.27 -8.34 -2.76
C CYS A 21 -1.01 -7.68 -1.59
N GLU A 22 -2.34 -7.59 -1.66
CA GLU A 22 -3.17 -7.08 -0.56
C GLU A 22 -2.98 -7.89 0.72
N VAL A 23 -3.09 -9.23 0.62
CA VAL A 23 -2.89 -10.14 1.75
C VAL A 23 -1.48 -10.01 2.33
N ALA A 24 -0.46 -9.85 1.48
CA ALA A 24 0.92 -9.66 1.93
C ALA A 24 1.13 -8.33 2.70
N LEU A 25 0.31 -7.31 2.42
CA LEU A 25 0.37 -6.00 3.07
C LEU A 25 -0.53 -5.89 4.31
N GLU A 26 -1.61 -6.68 4.38
CA GLU A 26 -2.68 -6.56 5.39
C GLU A 26 -2.15 -6.57 6.82
N ALA A 27 -1.19 -7.44 7.12
CA ALA A 27 -0.68 -7.56 8.47
C ALA A 27 0.15 -6.33 8.91
N ALA A 28 1.00 -5.79 8.02
CA ALA A 28 1.73 -4.56 8.28
C ALA A 28 0.79 -3.34 8.36
N PHE A 29 -0.27 -3.33 7.55
CA PHE A 29 -1.32 -2.31 7.65
C PHE A 29 -2.04 -2.38 9.00
N GLY A 30 -2.38 -3.58 9.47
CA GLY A 30 -2.96 -3.80 10.79
C GLY A 30 -2.07 -3.33 11.93
N GLU A 31 -0.76 -3.56 11.86
CA GLU A 31 0.21 -3.05 12.84
C GLU A 31 0.23 -1.51 12.88
N LEU A 32 0.17 -0.85 11.72
CA LEU A 32 0.12 0.61 11.64
C LEU A 32 -1.17 1.17 12.26
N VAL A 33 -2.32 0.55 11.97
CA VAL A 33 -3.60 0.91 12.59
C VAL A 33 -3.52 0.75 14.11
N ALA A 34 -3.03 -0.40 14.58
CA ALA A 34 -2.89 -0.67 16.02
C ALA A 34 -1.97 0.35 16.71
N ALA A 35 -0.86 0.73 16.07
CA ALA A 35 0.05 1.74 16.58
C ALA A 35 -0.62 3.12 16.69
N ALA A 36 -1.40 3.54 15.69
CA ALA A 36 -2.12 4.82 15.74
C ALA A 36 -3.16 4.84 16.87
N LEU A 37 -3.94 3.76 17.01
CA LEU A 37 -4.92 3.62 18.09
C LEU A 37 -4.25 3.64 19.47
N ALA A 38 -3.11 2.97 19.63
CA ALA A 38 -2.34 2.99 20.89
C ALA A 38 -1.85 4.39 21.28
N GLN A 39 -1.69 5.29 20.31
CA GLN A 39 -1.34 6.69 20.53
C GLN A 39 -2.56 7.61 20.76
N GLY A 40 -3.76 7.03 20.87
CA GLY A 40 -4.98 7.75 21.22
C GLY A 40 -5.78 8.29 20.03
N TRP A 41 -5.43 7.89 18.80
CA TRP A 41 -6.24 8.25 17.63
C TRP A 41 -7.57 7.51 17.66
N THR A 42 -8.63 8.12 17.16
CA THR A 42 -9.89 7.41 16.95
C THR A 42 -9.80 6.50 15.72
N PRO A 43 -10.58 5.39 15.66
CA PRO A 43 -10.63 4.54 14.47
C PRO A 43 -10.97 5.31 13.18
N GLN A 44 -11.85 6.31 13.28
CA GLN A 44 -12.28 7.13 12.17
C GLN A 44 -11.15 8.04 11.67
N GLU A 45 -10.42 8.71 12.58
CA GLU A 45 -9.26 9.54 12.21
C GLU A 45 -8.15 8.70 11.59
N THR A 46 -7.84 7.55 12.18
CA THR A 46 -6.83 6.63 11.63
C THR A 46 -7.21 6.17 10.23
N ALA A 47 -8.45 5.71 10.02
CA ALA A 47 -8.91 5.25 8.71
C ALA A 47 -8.89 6.39 7.67
N ALA A 48 -9.43 7.56 8.00
CA ALA A 48 -9.47 8.70 7.08
C ALA A 48 -8.06 9.17 6.69
N ALA A 49 -7.13 9.23 7.65
CA ALA A 49 -5.75 9.61 7.38
C ALA A 49 -5.04 8.60 6.48
N LEU A 50 -5.19 7.30 6.72
CA LEU A 50 -4.56 6.26 5.91
C LEU A 50 -5.09 6.24 4.47
N VAL A 51 -6.40 6.43 4.28
CA VAL A 51 -7.00 6.55 2.94
C VAL A 51 -6.43 7.75 2.20
N ASN A 52 -6.33 8.91 2.84
CA ASN A 52 -5.78 10.11 2.21
C ASN A 52 -4.31 9.92 1.81
N ILE A 53 -3.49 9.35 2.69
CA ILE A 53 -2.07 9.05 2.41
C ILE A 53 -1.93 8.09 1.23
N ALA A 54 -2.73 7.02 1.20
CA ALA A 54 -2.71 6.05 0.10
C ALA A 54 -3.14 6.68 -1.23
N ALA A 55 -4.20 7.49 -1.23
CA ALA A 55 -4.68 8.19 -2.42
C ALA A 55 -3.66 9.19 -2.97
N GLU A 56 -3.03 9.98 -2.10
CA GLU A 56 -1.96 10.91 -2.48
C GLU A 56 -0.73 10.17 -3.04
N HIS A 57 -0.39 9.01 -2.48
CA HIS A 57 0.70 8.20 -2.98
C HIS A 57 0.39 7.63 -4.37
N ALA A 58 -0.82 7.12 -4.58
CA ALA A 58 -1.26 6.60 -5.88
C ALA A 58 -1.15 7.66 -6.98
N GLN A 59 -1.61 8.89 -6.72
CA GLN A 59 -1.47 10.00 -7.67
C GLN A 59 0.00 10.27 -8.04
N LYS A 60 0.92 10.21 -7.07
CA LYS A 60 2.36 10.41 -7.33
C LYS A 60 2.94 9.29 -8.18
N VAL A 61 2.51 8.04 -7.97
CA VAL A 61 2.94 6.89 -8.78
C VAL A 61 2.42 7.02 -10.21
N GLU A 62 1.15 7.39 -10.41
CA GLU A 62 0.59 7.63 -11.74
C GLU A 62 1.33 8.74 -12.49
N LEU A 63 1.67 9.85 -11.82
CA LEU A 63 2.47 10.93 -12.39
C LEU A 63 3.89 10.47 -12.79
N VAL A 64 4.48 9.53 -12.06
CA VAL A 64 5.79 8.94 -12.39
C VAL A 64 5.69 7.95 -13.56
N VAL A 65 4.59 7.22 -13.67
CA VAL A 65 4.32 6.31 -14.79
C VAL A 65 4.10 7.09 -16.09
N ASP A 66 3.40 8.24 -16.03
CA ASP A 66 3.19 9.13 -17.17
C ASP A 66 4.48 9.88 -17.59
N ALA A 67 5.38 10.17 -16.64
CA ALA A 67 6.64 10.87 -16.89
C ALA A 67 7.81 9.97 -17.33
N SER A 68 7.63 8.65 -17.43
CA SER A 68 8.66 7.74 -17.92
C SER A 68 8.61 7.66 -19.46
N PRO A 69 9.65 8.08 -20.21
CA PRO A 69 9.65 7.92 -21.65
C PRO A 69 9.70 6.41 -21.94
N ALA A 70 8.63 5.91 -22.56
CA ALA A 70 8.57 4.55 -23.07
C ALA A 70 9.86 4.22 -23.83
N HIS A 71 10.41 3.05 -23.52
CA HIS A 71 11.57 2.42 -24.12
C HIS A 71 11.64 2.72 -25.63
N ALA A 72 12.60 3.56 -26.04
CA ALA A 72 13.03 3.62 -27.42
C ALA A 72 13.78 2.32 -27.72
N ALA A 73 13.12 1.38 -28.39
CA ALA A 73 13.74 0.25 -29.07
C ALA A 73 12.87 -0.15 -30.27
#